data_AF-A0A951S092-F1
#
_entry.id   AF-A0A951S092-F1
#
_cell.length_a   1.000
_cell.length_b   1.000
_cell.length_c   1.000
_cell.angle_alpha   90.00
_cell.angle_beta   90.00
_cell.angle_gamma   90.00
#
_symmetry.space_group_name_H-M   'P 1'
#
loop_
_entity.id
_entity.type
_entity.pdbx_description
1 polymer ?
#
loop_
_entity_poly.entity_id
_entity_poly.type
_entity_poly.pdbx_seq_one_letter_code
_entity_poly.pdbx_strand_id
1 'polypeptide(L)'
;MKISLGVILLFLLGISSDRCAQSEETERPNILYIMADDLAFQAISAYGGLYKDIAPTPNIDRLAKEGMLFSNAFCTNSICGPSRAVILTGKYSHLNGFYKNEGGDP
;
A
#
# COMPACT_ATOMS: atom_id res chain seq x y z
N MET A 1 -49.47 -27.74 -35.01
CA MET A 1 -48.09 -27.23 -35.15
C MET A 1 -47.20 -27.93 -34.13
N LYS A 2 -46.35 -28.86 -34.55
CA LYS A 2 -45.38 -29.53 -33.65
C LYS A 2 -44.06 -28.78 -33.76
N ILE A 3 -43.78 -27.91 -32.79
CA ILE A 3 -42.50 -27.21 -32.70
C ILE A 3 -41.46 -28.26 -32.30
N SER A 4 -40.46 -28.49 -33.16
CA SER A 4 -39.44 -29.52 -32.95
C SER A 4 -38.57 -29.17 -31.74
N LEU A 5 -38.33 -30.14 -30.86
CA LEU A 5 -37.53 -30.00 -29.64
C LEU A 5 -36.11 -29.45 -29.92
N GLY A 6 -35.58 -29.71 -31.12
CA GLY A 6 -34.29 -29.17 -31.56
C GLY A 6 -34.27 -27.64 -31.75
N VAL A 7 -35.42 -27.02 -32.06
CA VAL A 7 -35.55 -25.57 -32.22
C VAL A 7 -35.50 -24.86 -30.86
N ILE A 8 -36.06 -25.49 -29.82
CA ILE A 8 -36.01 -24.97 -28.45
C ILE A 8 -34.58 -25.07 -27.88
N LEU A 9 -33.87 -26.16 -28.18
CA LEU A 9 -32.48 -26.35 -27.72
C LEU A 9 -31.52 -25.36 -28.40
N LEU A 10 -31.75 -25.02 -29.67
CA LEU A 10 -30.97 -24.02 -30.39
C LEU A 10 -31.18 -22.60 -29.85
N PHE A 11 -32.39 -22.30 -29.38
CA PHE A 11 -32.73 -21.02 -28.76
C PHE A 11 -32.13 -20.86 -27.36
N LEU A 12 -32.01 -21.94 -26.59
CA LEU A 12 -31.40 -21.93 -25.24
C LEU A 12 -29.87 -21.75 -25.29
N LEU A 13 -29.21 -22.23 -26.34
CA LEU A 13 -27.75 -22.07 -26.53
C LEU A 13 -27.37 -20.68 -27.05
N GLY A 14 -28.28 -19.97 -27.74
CA GLY A 14 -28.02 -18.64 -28.30
C GLY A 14 -28.04 -17.48 -27.30
N ILE A 15 -28.55 -17.69 -26.08
CA ILE A 15 -28.73 -16.61 -25.08
C ILE A 15 -27.49 -16.41 -24.20
N SER A 16 -26.43 -17.22 -24.35
CA SER A 16 -25.27 -17.20 -23.44
C SER A 16 -24.13 -16.24 -23.81
N SER A 17 -24.26 -15.42 -24.87
CA SER A 17 -23.14 -14.61 -25.39
C SER A 17 -23.23 -13.09 -25.19
N ASP A 18 -24.25 -12.57 -24.51
CA ASP A 18 -24.22 -11.19 -24.00
C ASP A 18 -23.61 -11.16 -22.60
N ARG A 19 -22.36 -11.62 -22.45
CA ARG A 19 -21.52 -11.05 -21.40
C ARG A 19 -21.11 -9.69 -21.89
N CYS A 20 -21.96 -8.70 -21.57
CA CYS A 20 -21.62 -7.29 -21.54
C CYS A 20 -20.17 -7.19 -21.06
N ALA A 21 -19.30 -6.69 -21.94
CA ALA A 21 -17.95 -6.35 -21.60
C ALA A 21 -18.02 -5.21 -20.59
N GLN A 22 -18.25 -5.57 -19.32
CA GLN A 22 -18.11 -4.69 -18.21
C GLN A 22 -16.62 -4.37 -18.18
N SER A 23 -16.27 -3.18 -18.65
CA SER A 23 -14.98 -2.61 -18.30
C SER A 23 -14.97 -2.59 -16.78
N GLU A 24 -14.22 -3.48 -16.15
CA GLU A 24 -13.78 -3.24 -14.78
C GLU A 24 -12.94 -1.96 -14.86
N GLU A 25 -13.61 -0.82 -14.70
CA GLU A 25 -12.93 0.42 -14.36
C GLU A 25 -12.14 0.07 -13.11
N THR A 26 -10.83 -0.10 -13.27
CA THR A 26 -9.95 -0.39 -12.14
C THR A 26 -10.02 0.84 -11.27
N GLU A 27 -10.90 0.82 -10.28
CA GLU A 27 -11.09 1.92 -9.37
C GLU A 27 -9.73 2.24 -8.76
N ARG A 28 -9.32 3.51 -8.86
CA ARG A 28 -8.04 3.94 -8.31
C ARG A 28 -8.09 3.69 -6.80
N PRO A 29 -7.15 2.91 -6.24
CA PRO A 29 -7.18 2.63 -4.81
C PRO A 29 -6.95 3.91 -4.02
N ASN A 30 -7.59 4.00 -2.86
CA ASN A 30 -7.26 5.02 -1.88
C ASN A 30 -5.92 4.66 -1.21
N ILE A 31 -5.04 5.65 -1.04
CA ILE A 31 -3.74 5.47 -0.39
C ILE A 31 -3.78 6.17 0.98
N LEU A 32 -3.63 5.40 2.05
CA LEU A 32 -3.44 5.90 3.41
C LEU A 32 -1.96 5.80 3.79
N TYR A 33 -1.32 6.95 3.99
CA TYR A 33 0.08 7.03 4.43
C TYR A 33 0.14 7.42 5.92
N ILE A 34 0.75 6.57 6.74
CA ILE A 34 0.92 6.78 8.19
C ILE A 34 2.42 6.81 8.50
N MET A 35 2.87 7.85 9.20
CA MET A 35 4.25 8.02 9.65
C MET A 35 4.25 8.45 11.11
N ALA A 36 5.12 7.82 11.91
CA ALA A 36 5.41 8.24 13.28
C ALA A 36 6.83 8.80 13.33
N ASP A 37 7.02 9.95 13.99
CA ASP A 37 8.33 10.57 14.19
C ASP A 37 9.14 9.79 15.26
N ASP A 38 10.44 9.66 15.06
CA ASP A 38 11.38 8.94 15.95
C ASP A 38 11.01 7.49 16.34
N LEU A 39 10.22 6.79 15.51
CA LEU A 39 9.86 5.39 15.75
C LEU A 39 10.97 4.44 15.28
N ALA A 40 11.78 3.97 16.22
CA ALA A 40 12.79 2.94 15.96
C ALA A 40 12.13 1.57 15.64
N PHE A 41 12.71 0.79 14.72
CA PHE A 41 12.15 -0.50 14.32
C PHE A 41 12.06 -1.50 15.48
N GLN A 42 12.98 -1.44 16.45
CA GLN A 42 12.98 -2.30 17.64
C GLN A 42 11.76 -2.09 18.55
N ALA A 43 11.08 -0.95 18.43
CA ALA A 43 9.87 -0.62 19.19
C ALA A 43 8.59 -1.23 18.60
N ILE A 44 8.67 -1.87 17.42
CA ILE A 44 7.54 -2.54 16.76
C ILE A 44 7.70 -4.05 16.95
N SER A 45 6.74 -4.71 17.61
CA SER A 45 6.85 -6.14 17.97
C SER A 45 6.91 -7.07 16.76
N ALA A 46 6.33 -6.69 15.61
CA ALA A 46 6.45 -7.43 14.35
C ALA A 46 7.89 -7.66 13.87
N TYR A 47 8.85 -6.78 14.25
CA TYR A 47 10.27 -6.96 13.91
C TYR A 47 11.01 -7.89 14.89
N GLY A 48 10.34 -8.38 15.95
CA GLY A 48 10.93 -9.32 16.91
C GLY A 48 12.06 -8.72 17.77
N GLY A 49 12.11 -7.38 17.89
CA GLY A 49 13.14 -6.66 18.65
C GLY A 49 13.05 -6.84 20.17
N LEU A 50 13.99 -6.21 20.88
CA LEU A 50 14.15 -6.31 22.34
C LEU A 50 12.87 -5.99 23.13
N TYR A 51 12.02 -5.09 22.60
CA TYR A 51 10.85 -4.59 23.31
C TYR A 51 9.56 -5.36 23.01
N LYS A 52 9.58 -6.41 22.16
CA LYS A 52 8.36 -7.07 21.68
C LYS A 52 7.43 -7.58 22.79
N ASP A 53 8.01 -8.07 23.89
CA ASP A 53 7.27 -8.66 25.02
C ASP A 53 6.91 -7.61 26.10
N ILE A 54 7.58 -6.45 26.07
CA ILE A 54 7.41 -5.36 27.05
C ILE A 54 6.39 -4.32 26.54
N ALA A 55 6.42 -4.03 25.25
CA ALA A 55 5.57 -3.03 24.59
C ALA A 55 5.04 -3.60 23.25
N PRO A 56 4.07 -4.53 23.30
CA PRO A 56 3.52 -5.13 22.09
C PRO A 56 2.70 -4.13 21.27
N THR A 57 2.79 -4.24 19.94
CA THR A 57 2.08 -3.40 18.97
C THR A 57 1.03 -4.20 18.17
N PRO A 58 -0.02 -4.75 18.81
CA PRO A 58 -0.91 -5.74 18.18
C PRO A 58 -1.61 -5.24 16.91
N ASN A 59 -1.92 -3.93 16.82
CA ASN A 59 -2.53 -3.35 15.63
C ASN A 59 -1.55 -3.23 14.46
N ILE A 60 -0.28 -2.93 14.71
CA ILE A 60 0.77 -2.87 13.68
C ILE A 60 1.15 -4.29 13.26
N ASP A 61 1.24 -5.22 14.20
CA ASP A 61 1.53 -6.63 13.94
C ASP A 61 0.46 -7.26 13.05
N ARG A 62 -0.82 -6.90 13.25
CA ARG A 62 -1.91 -7.31 12.37
C ARG A 62 -1.70 -6.80 10.94
N LEU A 63 -1.33 -5.53 10.76
CA LEU A 63 -1.02 -4.97 9.43
C LEU A 63 0.17 -5.68 8.76
N ALA A 64 1.21 -6.01 9.52
CA ALA A 64 2.36 -6.75 9.01
C ALA A 64 1.99 -8.18 8.57
N LYS A 65 1.10 -8.86 9.33
CA LYS A 65 0.61 -10.22 9.01
C LYS A 65 -0.33 -10.26 7.81
N GLU A 66 -1.21 -9.26 7.68
CA GLU A 66 -2.19 -9.16 6.59
C GLU A 66 -1.58 -8.56 5.31
N GLY A 67 -0.41 -7.94 5.41
CA GLY A 67 0.27 -7.27 4.31
C GLY A 67 1.72 -7.70 4.14
N MET A 68 2.62 -6.72 4.12
CA MET A 68 4.05 -6.92 3.90
C MET A 68 4.86 -6.18 4.97
N LEU A 69 5.92 -6.82 5.46
CA LEU A 69 6.90 -6.24 6.38
C LEU A 69 8.24 -6.08 5.66
N PHE A 70 8.75 -4.84 5.58
CA PHE A 70 10.06 -4.56 4.99
C PHE A 70 11.15 -4.63 6.06
N SER A 71 11.98 -5.69 6.03
CA SER A 71 13.09 -5.87 6.98
C SER A 71 14.30 -4.96 6.72
N ASN A 72 14.38 -4.35 5.53
CA ASN A 72 15.49 -3.52 5.09
C ASN A 72 14.98 -2.21 4.47
N ALA A 73 14.27 -1.41 5.27
CA ALA A 73 13.85 -0.05 4.92
C ALA A 73 14.69 0.98 5.69
N PHE A 74 15.31 1.92 4.98
CA PHE A 74 16.25 2.87 5.58
C PHE A 74 15.77 4.32 5.40
N CYS A 75 16.02 5.14 6.42
CA CYS A 75 15.88 6.58 6.32
C CYS A 75 17.10 7.16 5.60
N THR A 76 16.89 7.90 4.53
CA THR A 76 17.97 8.50 3.73
C THR A 76 18.57 9.75 4.39
N ASN A 77 17.83 10.39 5.29
CA ASN A 77 18.30 11.52 6.08
C ASN A 77 17.58 11.54 7.43
N SER A 78 18.30 11.23 8.51
CA SER A 78 17.75 11.03 9.87
C SER A 78 17.41 12.33 10.62
N ILE A 79 17.02 13.39 9.91
CA ILE A 79 16.54 14.65 10.47
C ILE A 79 15.07 14.82 10.07
N CYS A 80 14.19 15.20 11.01
CA CYS A 80 12.74 15.09 10.82
C CYS A 80 12.21 15.79 9.55
N GLY A 81 12.61 17.04 9.29
CA GLY A 81 12.23 17.78 8.10
C GLY A 81 12.82 17.20 6.81
N PRO A 82 14.15 17.05 6.70
CA PRO A 82 14.81 16.42 5.55
C PRO A 82 14.28 15.02 5.21
N SER A 83 13.99 14.17 6.21
CA SER A 83 13.38 12.85 6.01
C SER A 83 12.03 12.98 5.30
N ARG A 84 11.16 13.88 5.79
CA ARG A 84 9.85 14.14 5.16
C ARG A 84 9.99 14.71 3.76
N ALA A 85 10.95 15.59 3.53
CA ALA A 85 11.20 16.15 2.20
C ALA A 85 11.58 15.08 1.18
N VAL A 86 12.41 14.09 1.55
CA VAL A 86 12.75 12.98 0.65
C VAL A 86 11.51 12.15 0.30
N ILE A 87 10.66 11.86 1.29
CA ILE A 87 9.42 11.08 1.09
C ILE A 87 8.44 11.82 0.16
N LEU A 88 8.25 13.13 0.37
CA LEU A 88 7.29 13.94 -0.39
C LEU A 88 7.77 14.23 -1.82
N THR A 89 9.08 14.36 -2.03
CA THR A 89 9.64 14.75 -3.33
C THR A 89 10.14 13.56 -4.15
N GLY A 90 10.34 12.39 -3.53
CA GLY A 90 10.98 11.23 -4.15
C GLY A 90 12.46 11.45 -4.52
N LYS A 91 13.10 12.48 -3.94
CA LYS A 91 14.47 12.89 -4.25
C LYS A 91 15.32 12.92 -2.99
N TYR A 92 16.58 12.49 -3.08
CA TYR A 92 17.55 12.67 -2.00
C TYR A 92 17.72 14.14 -1.62
N SER A 93 18.14 14.42 -0.37
CA SER A 93 18.29 15.80 0.14
C SER A 93 19.19 16.69 -0.73
N HIS A 94 20.25 16.14 -1.34
CA HIS A 94 21.14 16.90 -2.23
C HIS A 94 20.46 17.34 -3.55
N LEU A 95 19.34 16.70 -3.94
CA LEU A 95 18.56 17.07 -5.12
C LEU A 95 17.35 17.94 -4.78
N ASN A 96 16.78 17.81 -3.58
CA ASN A 96 15.62 18.60 -3.16
C ASN A 96 16.00 19.88 -2.39
N GLY A 97 17.26 20.03 -1.97
CA GLY A 97 17.76 21.23 -1.30
C GLY A 97 17.44 21.32 0.20
N PHE A 98 16.62 20.42 0.74
CA PHE A 98 16.20 20.43 2.15
C PHE A 98 16.97 19.38 2.97
N TYR A 99 18.09 19.78 3.55
CA TYR A 99 19.03 18.89 4.26
C TYR A 99 19.19 19.18 5.76
N LYS A 100 18.55 20.23 6.30
CA LYS A 100 18.51 20.57 7.74
C LYS A 100 17.16 21.21 8.13
N ASN A 101 16.83 21.20 9.43
CA ASN A 101 15.57 21.79 9.95
C ASN A 101 15.64 23.29 10.21
N GLU A 102 16.76 23.75 10.74
CA GLU A 102 16.97 25.16 11.05
C GLU A 102 17.12 25.93 9.74
N GLY A 103 16.36 27.02 9.62
CA GLY A 103 16.17 27.78 8.38
C GLY A 103 17.44 27.91 7.55
N GLY A 104 17.38 27.41 6.32
CA GLY A 104 18.47 27.53 5.36
C GLY A 104 17.91 27.85 3.99
N ASP A 105 18.08 29.10 3.57
CA ASP A 105 18.64 29.34 2.24
C ASP A 105 20.18 29.30 2.41
N PRO A 106 20.98 29.11 1.33
CA PRO A 106 22.31 28.50 1.34
C PRO A 106 23.26 28.87 2.50
#